data_AF-A0A1E2RW33-F1
#
_entry.id   AF-A0A1E2RW33-F1
#
_cell.length_a   1.000
_cell.length_b   1.000
_cell.length_c   1.000
_cell.angle_alpha   90.00
_cell.angle_beta   90.00
_cell.angle_gamma   90.00
#
_symmetry.space_group_name_H-M   'P 1'
#
loop_
_entity.id
_entity.type
_entity.pdbx_description
1 polymer ?
#
loop_
_entity_poly.entity_id
_entity_poly.type
_entity_poly.pdbx_seq_one_letter_code
_entity_poly.pdbx_strand_id
1 'polypeptide(L)'
;MSVKLFVPLFGIALIANVPAAAYDTLEQDFAICTQGQGSDPEIVDACTRLIDNAEVENEMVGMFYGLRASSNDDAAQNCSDANKVLELTDDPNLINAAQSLVEANC
;
A
#
# COMPACT_ATOMS: atom_id res chain seq x y z
N MET A 1 15.13 29.35 -57.47
CA MET A 1 13.91 28.74 -56.88
C MET A 1 14.37 27.50 -56.15
N SER A 2 14.42 27.54 -54.82
CA SER A 2 14.93 26.43 -54.02
C SER A 2 13.96 26.16 -52.86
N VAL A 3 13.78 24.87 -52.62
CA VAL A 3 12.66 24.20 -51.96
C VAL A 3 12.57 24.54 -50.46
N LYS A 4 11.33 24.79 -50.00
CA LYS A 4 10.96 24.88 -48.58
C LYS A 4 10.94 23.47 -47.98
N LEU A 5 11.75 23.20 -46.96
CA LEU A 5 11.53 22.06 -46.05
C LEU A 5 10.95 22.58 -44.74
N PHE A 6 9.66 22.32 -44.56
CA PHE A 6 8.96 22.37 -43.28
C PHE A 6 9.33 21.10 -42.50
N VAL A 7 9.96 21.23 -41.33
CA VAL A 7 10.04 20.14 -40.35
C VAL A 7 9.20 20.56 -39.15
N PRO A 8 8.00 19.99 -38.95
CA PRO A 8 7.25 20.23 -37.73
C PRO A 8 7.88 19.39 -36.60
N LEU A 9 8.48 20.07 -35.62
CA LEU A 9 8.86 19.48 -34.33
C LEU A 9 7.59 19.15 -33.54
N PHE A 10 6.93 18.04 -33.88
CA PHE A 10 5.93 17.42 -33.02
C PHE A 10 6.62 16.41 -32.10
N GLY A 11 6.53 16.69 -30.80
CA GLY A 11 6.14 15.73 -29.78
C GLY A 11 7.05 14.53 -29.54
N ILE A 12 7.74 14.55 -28.39
CA ILE A 12 7.87 13.35 -27.56
C ILE A 12 7.26 13.69 -26.21
N ALA A 13 5.93 13.59 -26.13
CA ALA A 13 5.28 13.38 -24.86
C ALA A 13 5.60 11.93 -24.45
N LEU A 14 6.45 11.76 -23.44
CA LEU A 14 6.58 10.52 -22.70
C LEU A 14 5.25 10.28 -21.97
N ILE A 15 4.28 9.71 -22.66
CA ILE A 15 3.11 9.10 -22.04
C ILE A 15 3.62 7.86 -21.33
N ALA A 16 3.86 7.97 -20.02
CA ALA A 16 3.99 6.82 -19.16
C ALA A 16 2.67 6.05 -19.28
N ASN A 17 2.71 4.97 -20.06
CA ASN A 17 1.56 4.11 -20.31
C ASN A 17 1.38 3.24 -19.07
N VAL A 18 0.98 3.84 -17.94
CA VAL A 18 0.57 3.08 -16.76
C VAL A 18 -0.73 2.39 -17.16
N PRO A 19 -0.78 1.05 -17.21
CA PRO A 19 -2.00 0.36 -17.60
C PRO A 19 -3.09 0.73 -16.58
N ALA A 20 -4.24 1.22 -17.07
CA ALA A 20 -5.39 1.55 -16.23
C ALA A 20 -5.79 0.40 -15.28
N ALA A 21 -5.52 -0.85 -15.68
CA ALA A 21 -5.72 -2.04 -14.87
C ALA A 21 -4.95 -2.04 -13.52
N ALA A 22 -3.80 -1.36 -13.41
CA ALA A 22 -3.05 -1.29 -12.16
C ALA A 22 -3.72 -0.38 -11.11
N TYR A 23 -4.44 0.65 -11.56
CA TYR A 23 -5.21 1.53 -10.66
C TYR A 23 -6.47 0.81 -10.15
N ASP A 24 -7.18 0.11 -11.04
CA ASP A 24 -8.35 -0.69 -10.67
C ASP A 24 -8.01 -1.76 -9.62
N THR A 25 -6.83 -2.38 -9.72
CA THR A 25 -6.38 -3.37 -8.72
C THR A 25 -6.03 -2.75 -7.37
N LEU A 26 -5.43 -1.55 -7.34
CA LEU A 26 -5.10 -0.89 -6.07
C LEU A 26 -6.35 -0.41 -5.32
N GLU A 27 -7.37 0.06 -6.03
CA GLU A 27 -8.66 0.40 -5.42
C GLU A 27 -9.35 -0.84 -4.84
N GLN A 28 -9.29 -1.95 -5.56
CA GLN A 28 -9.80 -3.23 -5.09
C GLN A 28 -9.04 -3.70 -3.84
N ASP A 29 -7.71 -3.65 -3.86
CA ASP A 29 -6.86 -4.04 -2.73
C ASP A 29 -7.14 -3.17 -1.51
N PHE A 30 -7.33 -1.86 -1.71
CA PHE A 30 -7.73 -0.95 -0.65
C PHE A 30 -9.05 -1.38 -0.01
N ALA A 31 -10.06 -1.71 -0.82
CA ALA A 31 -11.34 -2.18 -0.32
C ALA A 31 -11.21 -3.50 0.45
N ILE A 32 -10.47 -4.47 -0.08
CA ILE A 32 -10.27 -5.78 0.57
C ILE A 32 -9.51 -5.61 1.89
N CYS A 33 -8.40 -4.87 1.89
CA CYS A 33 -7.55 -4.68 3.07
C CYS A 33 -8.31 -3.97 4.20
N THR A 34 -9.12 -2.94 3.88
CA THR A 34 -9.76 -2.09 4.90
C THR A 34 -11.13 -2.57 5.37
N GLN A 35 -11.82 -3.38 4.58
CA GLN A 35 -13.19 -3.85 4.90
C GLN A 35 -13.27 -5.35 5.17
N GLY A 36 -12.20 -6.10 4.86
CA GLY A 36 -12.09 -7.51 5.20
C GLY A 36 -12.16 -7.76 6.71
N GLN A 37 -12.57 -8.96 7.09
CA GLN A 37 -12.66 -9.38 8.49
C GLN A 37 -12.12 -10.78 8.70
N GLY A 38 -11.49 -11.00 9.86
CA GLY A 38 -10.93 -12.29 10.25
C GLY A 38 -9.57 -12.59 9.62
N SER A 39 -9.10 -13.82 9.81
CA SER A 39 -7.87 -14.33 9.22
C SER A 39 -8.13 -14.84 7.80
N ASP A 40 -8.28 -13.93 6.84
CA ASP A 40 -8.45 -14.25 5.42
C ASP A 40 -7.14 -13.94 4.65
N PRO A 41 -6.53 -14.92 3.98
CA PRO A 41 -5.35 -14.70 3.14
C PRO A 41 -5.52 -13.60 2.08
N GLU A 42 -6.75 -13.38 1.57
CA GLU A 42 -7.00 -12.33 0.58
C GLU A 42 -6.78 -10.92 1.16
N ILE A 43 -7.08 -10.74 2.46
CA ILE A 43 -6.81 -9.49 3.19
C ILE A 43 -5.31 -9.28 3.34
N VAL A 44 -4.58 -10.33 3.75
CA VAL A 44 -3.13 -10.28 3.93
C VAL A 44 -2.44 -9.92 2.61
N ASP A 45 -2.86 -10.54 1.51
CA ASP A 45 -2.32 -10.29 0.18
C ASP A 45 -2.64 -8.87 -0.32
N ALA A 46 -3.87 -8.40 -0.12
CA ALA A 46 -4.28 -7.05 -0.50
C ALA A 46 -3.50 -5.98 0.28
N CYS A 47 -3.42 -6.10 1.60
CA CYS A 47 -2.61 -5.18 2.42
C CYS A 47 -1.13 -5.21 2.01
N THR A 48 -0.58 -6.40 1.70
CA THR A 48 0.80 -6.54 1.22
C THR A 48 1.02 -5.78 -0.08
N ARG A 49 0.12 -5.89 -1.06
CA ARG A 49 0.25 -5.14 -2.32
C ARG A 49 0.19 -3.63 -2.10
N LEU A 50 -0.67 -3.14 -1.21
CA LEU A 50 -0.73 -1.71 -0.89
C LEU A 50 0.56 -1.20 -0.24
N ILE A 51 1.14 -1.99 0.67
CA ILE A 51 2.42 -1.67 1.32
C ILE A 51 3.55 -1.66 0.27
N ASP A 52 3.66 -2.71 -0.55
CA ASP A 52 4.74 -2.85 -1.53
C ASP A 52 4.69 -1.81 -2.65
N ASN A 53 3.50 -1.29 -2.99
CA ASN A 53 3.32 -0.25 -3.99
C ASN A 53 3.39 1.19 -3.42
N ALA A 54 3.54 1.36 -2.12
CA ALA A 54 3.65 2.68 -1.52
C ALA A 54 5.02 3.31 -1.85
N GLU A 55 5.02 4.47 -2.52
CA GLU A 55 6.26 5.21 -2.81
C GLU A 55 6.97 5.70 -1.53
N VAL A 56 6.19 5.97 -0.48
CA VAL A 56 6.65 6.40 0.83
C VAL A 56 5.82 5.74 1.92
N GLU A 57 6.47 5.34 3.01
CA GLU A 57 5.78 4.93 4.23
C GLU A 57 5.26 6.17 4.96
N ASN A 58 3.96 6.20 5.20
CA ASN A 58 3.27 7.25 5.93
C ASN A 58 2.20 6.60 6.83
N GLU A 59 1.40 7.41 7.51
CA GLU A 59 0.37 6.92 8.43
C GLU A 59 -0.65 5.96 7.77
N MET A 60 -1.02 6.18 6.51
CA MET A 60 -1.92 5.28 5.79
C MET A 60 -1.26 3.91 5.54
N VAL A 61 0.03 3.90 5.21
CA VAL A 61 0.79 2.65 5.09
C VAL A 61 0.93 1.97 6.45
N GLY A 62 1.12 2.75 7.52
CA GLY A 62 1.05 2.28 8.90
C GLY A 62 -0.26 1.55 9.20
N MET A 63 -1.40 2.10 8.79
CA MET A 63 -2.70 1.42 8.93
C MET A 63 -2.74 0.08 8.19
N PHE A 64 -2.19 -0.01 6.96
CA PHE A 64 -2.16 -1.29 6.21
C PHE A 64 -1.30 -2.35 6.90
N TYR A 65 -0.17 -1.96 7.52
CA TYR A 65 0.62 -2.87 8.35
C TYR A 65 -0.22 -3.41 9.52
N GLY A 66 -0.94 -2.53 10.24
CA GLY A 66 -1.79 -2.94 11.35
C GLY A 66 -2.91 -3.90 10.94
N LEU A 67 -3.55 -3.64 9.80
CA LEU A 67 -4.58 -4.52 9.24
C LEU A 67 -4.00 -5.88 8.85
N ARG A 68 -2.85 -5.91 8.16
CA ARG A 68 -2.16 -7.16 7.81
C ARG A 68 -1.81 -7.97 9.05
N ALA A 69 -1.25 -7.33 10.09
CA ALA A 69 -0.92 -7.98 11.36
C ALA A 69 -2.16 -8.58 12.07
N SER A 70 -3.32 -7.94 11.94
CA SER A 70 -4.56 -8.41 12.57
C SER A 70 -5.23 -9.59 11.86
N SER A 71 -4.90 -9.81 10.59
CA SER A 71 -5.51 -10.82 9.72
C SER A 71 -4.56 -11.96 9.33
N ASN A 72 -3.30 -11.89 9.74
CA ASN A 72 -2.28 -12.89 9.42
C ASN A 72 -1.99 -13.79 10.62
N ASP A 73 -1.61 -15.04 10.35
CA ASP A 73 -1.31 -16.05 11.37
C ASP A 73 0.22 -16.19 11.64
N ASP A 74 1.07 -15.47 10.89
CA ASP A 74 2.51 -15.40 11.14
C ASP A 74 2.85 -14.39 12.24
N ALA A 75 3.08 -14.89 13.46
CA ALA A 75 3.41 -14.07 14.62
C ALA A 75 4.65 -13.18 14.43
N ALA A 76 5.69 -13.64 13.71
CA ALA A 76 6.90 -12.85 13.50
C ALA A 76 6.62 -11.66 12.56
N GLN A 77 5.82 -11.90 11.51
CA GLN A 77 5.38 -10.83 10.62
C GLN A 77 4.45 -9.86 11.36
N ASN A 78 3.52 -10.37 12.15
CA ASN A 78 2.58 -9.54 12.93
C ASN A 78 3.32 -8.63 13.92
N CYS A 79 4.37 -9.14 14.58
CA CYS A 79 5.23 -8.35 15.43
C CYS A 79 5.93 -7.23 14.66
N SER A 80 6.53 -7.55 13.50
CA SER A 80 7.20 -6.56 12.65
C SER A 80 6.24 -5.47 12.18
N ASP A 81 5.07 -5.87 11.71
CA ASP A 81 4.03 -4.97 11.20
C ASP A 81 3.46 -4.08 12.32
N ALA A 82 3.24 -4.61 13.52
CA ALA A 82 2.79 -3.82 14.66
C ALA A 82 3.83 -2.76 15.08
N ASN A 83 5.12 -3.08 15.03
CA ASN A 83 6.16 -2.08 15.27
C ASN A 83 6.18 -1.01 14.17
N LYS A 84 5.93 -1.38 12.91
CA LYS A 84 5.77 -0.41 11.82
C LYS A 84 4.61 0.56 12.04
N VAL A 85 3.49 0.12 12.61
CA VAL A 85 2.41 1.03 13.00
C VAL A 85 2.93 2.09 13.98
N LEU A 86 3.64 1.68 15.04
CA LEU A 86 4.17 2.58 16.07
C LEU A 86 5.22 3.57 15.52
N GLU A 87 5.92 3.23 14.44
CA GLU A 87 6.87 4.12 13.77
C GLU A 87 6.20 5.17 12.89
N LEU A 88 5.01 4.86 12.35
CA LEU A 88 4.41 5.61 11.23
C LEU A 88 3.16 6.42 11.59
N THR A 89 2.58 6.23 12.79
CA THR A 89 1.37 6.95 13.24
C THR A 89 1.56 7.66 14.58
N ASP A 90 0.89 8.80 14.71
CA ASP A 90 0.70 9.51 15.98
C ASP A 90 -0.74 9.35 16.53
N ASP A 91 -1.63 8.61 15.83
CA ASP A 91 -3.01 8.38 16.29
C ASP A 91 -3.01 7.47 17.53
N PRO A 92 -3.52 7.94 18.68
CA PRO A 92 -3.55 7.16 19.91
C PRO A 92 -4.30 5.82 19.79
N ASN A 93 -5.32 5.74 18.93
CA ASN A 93 -6.08 4.51 18.75
C ASN A 93 -5.26 3.47 17.98
N LEU A 94 -4.55 3.89 16.93
CA LEU A 94 -3.66 3.00 16.18
C LEU A 94 -2.47 2.57 17.04
N ILE A 95 -1.92 3.48 17.86
CA ILE A 95 -0.87 3.15 18.83
C ILE A 95 -1.34 2.09 19.82
N ASN A 96 -2.51 2.26 20.43
CA ASN A 96 -3.04 1.29 21.41
C ASN A 96 -3.33 -0.08 20.77
N ALA A 97 -3.86 -0.09 19.55
CA ALA A 97 -4.08 -1.32 18.79
C ALA A 97 -2.75 -2.03 18.47
N ALA A 98 -1.75 -1.27 18.01
CA ALA A 98 -0.42 -1.81 17.71
C ALA A 98 0.29 -2.36 18.95
N GLN A 99 0.20 -1.68 20.10
CA GLN A 99 0.71 -2.20 21.37
C GLN A 99 0.07 -3.54 21.75
N SER A 100 -1.25 -3.69 21.54
CA SER A 100 -1.94 -4.95 21.79
C SER A 100 -1.46 -6.08 20.85
N LEU A 101 -1.16 -5.74 19.58
CA LEU A 101 -0.57 -6.68 18.63
C LEU A 101 0.86 -7.07 19.02
N VAL A 102 1.68 -6.12 19.50
CA VAL A 102 3.03 -6.39 20.02
C VAL A 102 2.97 -7.36 21.21
N GLU A 103 2.11 -7.09 22.19
CA GLU A 103 1.93 -7.96 23.37
C GLU A 103 1.51 -9.39 22.99
N ALA A 104 0.74 -9.54 21.91
CA ALA A 104 0.27 -10.84 21.45
C ALA A 104 1.30 -11.63 20.62
N ASN A 105 2.29 -10.97 19.99
CA ASN A 105 3.10 -11.59 18.94
C ASN A 105 4.64 -11.52 19.11
N CYS A 106 5.21 -10.69 20.01
CA CYS A 106 6.65 -10.35 20.02
C CYS A 106 7.58 -11.07 21.04
#